data_AF-A0A3B8YLY2-F1
#
_entry.id   AF-A0A3B8YLY2-F1
#
_cell.length_a   1.000
_cell.length_b   1.000
_cell.length_c   1.000
_cell.angle_alpha   90.00
_cell.angle_beta   90.00
_cell.angle_gamma   90.00
#
_symmetry.space_group_name_H-M   'P 1'
#
loop_
_entity.id
_entity.type
_entity.pdbx_description
1 polymer ?
#
loop_
_entity_poly.entity_id
_entity_poly.type
_entity_poly.pdbx_seq_one_letter_code
_entity_poly.pdbx_strand_id
1 'polypeptide(L)'
;MVNAASEIGWRIGHIMNYGDGVYGGIYVAAMYALAFVHNDIEFIVEEALKSIPKQSNYYQCIADMIQCYREDPNDWKKAWFEAQKKWTSDIGCPDGVFMPFNIDATINGAYIVIGLLYGKGDYGATIDISTRCGYDSDCNPANAAGILGTMIGYDKIPAYWKQGLDKVEDLNFAHTEMSLNKVYETGLRHAGEMIVRNGGRLDGDMFTIKYQQPEPVPFEKSFEGLYPVERRRIGSSLTRKNREVTFKINGSGFVLGGRAMKNNNLPDVVLEIEVYINGNLYEVAKIPTDNRVRRHELTWNYDLKEGENNITLKAKEIPDGYRIETQDVIEYSKNKPGKLIYY
;
A
#
# COMPACT_ATOMS: atom_id res chain seq x y z
N MET A 1 12.00 -15.97 -13.48
CA MET A 1 10.94 -16.97 -13.14
C MET A 1 9.77 -16.23 -12.52
N VAL A 2 8.89 -15.70 -13.37
CA VAL A 2 7.82 -14.77 -12.97
C VAL A 2 6.72 -15.44 -12.13
N ASN A 3 6.33 -16.69 -12.45
CA ASN A 3 5.26 -17.39 -11.72
C ASN A 3 5.72 -17.79 -10.31
N ALA A 4 6.98 -18.21 -10.17
CA ALA A 4 7.56 -18.49 -8.85
C ALA A 4 7.65 -17.23 -7.98
N ALA A 5 8.02 -16.09 -8.58
CA ALA A 5 8.02 -14.80 -7.88
C ALA A 5 6.59 -14.39 -7.46
N SER A 6 5.61 -14.59 -8.34
CA SER A 6 4.20 -14.29 -8.08
C SER A 6 3.60 -15.16 -6.97
N GLU A 7 3.93 -16.46 -6.93
CA GLU A 7 3.48 -17.37 -5.87
C GLU A 7 4.00 -16.95 -4.48
N ILE A 8 5.28 -16.57 -4.40
CA ILE A 8 5.87 -16.06 -3.15
C ILE A 8 5.26 -14.71 -2.80
N GLY A 9 5.16 -13.80 -3.76
CA GLY A 9 4.55 -12.48 -3.59
C GLY A 9 3.10 -12.58 -3.09
N TRP A 10 2.33 -13.53 -3.61
CA TRP A 10 0.99 -13.85 -3.13
C TRP A 10 1.01 -14.20 -1.65
N ARG A 11 1.82 -15.18 -1.23
CA ARG A 11 1.83 -15.65 0.17
C ARG A 11 2.34 -14.59 1.14
N ILE A 12 3.41 -13.87 0.79
CA ILE A 12 4.03 -12.86 1.65
C ILE A 12 3.18 -11.58 1.69
N GLY A 13 2.61 -11.16 0.56
CA GLY A 13 1.75 -9.98 0.49
C GLY A 13 0.55 -10.07 1.44
N HIS A 14 -0.04 -11.26 1.55
CA HIS A 14 -1.18 -11.54 2.43
C HIS A 14 -0.85 -11.58 3.93
N ILE A 15 0.41 -11.35 4.34
CA ILE A 15 0.73 -11.15 5.77
C ILE A 15 0.03 -9.90 6.30
N MET A 16 -0.11 -8.85 5.48
CA MET A 16 -0.70 -7.58 5.91
C MET A 16 -1.53 -6.85 4.85
N ASN A 17 -1.54 -7.29 3.59
CA ASN A 17 -2.26 -6.64 2.50
C ASN A 17 -3.27 -7.59 1.84
N TYR A 18 -4.26 -7.02 1.17
CA TYR A 18 -5.26 -7.72 0.37
C TYR A 18 -5.56 -6.91 -0.90
N GLY A 19 -6.00 -7.57 -1.97
CA GLY A 19 -6.39 -6.94 -3.23
C GLY A 19 -5.25 -6.17 -3.90
N ASP A 20 -5.50 -4.91 -4.25
CA ASP A 20 -4.56 -4.06 -5.01
C ASP A 20 -3.19 -3.89 -4.30
N GLY A 21 -3.14 -3.95 -2.97
CA GLY A 21 -1.88 -3.94 -2.22
C GLY A 21 -1.01 -5.19 -2.47
N VAL A 22 -1.62 -6.36 -2.64
CA VAL A 22 -0.91 -7.60 -2.97
C VAL A 22 -0.48 -7.59 -4.43
N TYR A 23 -1.33 -7.11 -5.34
CA TYR A 23 -0.99 -7.01 -6.76
C TYR A 23 0.19 -6.10 -7.03
N GLY A 24 0.33 -5.00 -6.29
CA GLY A 24 1.50 -4.12 -6.41
C GLY A 24 2.82 -4.82 -6.11
N GLY A 25 2.88 -5.60 -5.03
CA GLY A 25 4.06 -6.40 -4.70
C GLY A 25 4.37 -7.47 -5.75
N ILE A 26 3.34 -8.18 -6.25
CA ILE A 26 3.49 -9.21 -7.29
C ILE A 26 3.96 -8.60 -8.60
N TYR A 27 3.39 -7.47 -9.02
CA TYR A 27 3.75 -6.79 -10.25
C TYR A 27 5.21 -6.31 -10.23
N VAL A 28 5.66 -5.71 -9.13
CA VAL A 28 7.08 -5.31 -8.95
C VAL A 28 8.00 -6.53 -8.96
N ALA A 29 7.64 -7.60 -8.25
CA ALA A 29 8.43 -8.83 -8.25
C ALA A 29 8.52 -9.48 -9.65
N ALA A 30 7.44 -9.41 -10.43
CA ALA A 30 7.40 -9.88 -11.80
C ALA A 30 8.32 -9.06 -12.72
N MET A 31 8.32 -7.73 -12.58
CA MET A 31 9.24 -6.87 -13.34
C MET A 31 10.71 -7.20 -13.04
N TYR A 32 11.09 -7.36 -11.76
CA TYR A 32 12.44 -7.83 -11.40
C TYR A 32 12.77 -9.19 -12.00
N ALA A 33 11.85 -10.16 -11.92
CA ALA A 33 12.07 -11.51 -12.44
C ALA A 33 12.26 -11.55 -13.96
N LEU A 34 11.65 -10.61 -14.69
CA LEU A 34 11.81 -10.44 -16.14
C LEU A 34 13.08 -9.65 -16.49
N ALA A 35 13.43 -8.63 -15.70
CA ALA A 35 14.63 -7.81 -15.90
C ALA A 35 15.95 -8.60 -15.87
N PHE A 36 15.99 -9.75 -15.19
CA PHE A 36 17.16 -10.65 -15.23
C PHE A 36 17.38 -11.35 -16.58
N VAL A 37 16.36 -11.43 -17.44
CA VAL A 37 16.40 -12.21 -18.69
C VAL A 37 15.95 -11.43 -19.94
N HIS A 38 15.54 -10.17 -19.77
CA HIS A 38 15.15 -9.26 -20.84
C HIS A 38 15.76 -7.88 -20.63
N ASN A 39 15.98 -7.15 -21.73
CA ASN A 39 16.60 -5.83 -21.75
C ASN A 39 15.75 -4.75 -22.43
N ASP A 40 14.43 -4.97 -22.49
CA ASP A 40 13.43 -4.07 -23.07
C ASP A 40 12.44 -3.66 -21.97
N ILE A 41 12.42 -2.39 -21.61
CA ILE A 41 11.62 -1.89 -20.49
C ILE A 41 10.13 -1.89 -20.80
N GLU A 42 9.74 -1.60 -22.05
CA GLU A 42 8.34 -1.60 -22.46
C GLU A 42 7.81 -3.04 -22.40
N PHE A 43 8.60 -4.00 -22.90
CA PHE A 43 8.28 -5.41 -22.76
C PHE A 43 8.18 -5.84 -21.29
N ILE A 44 9.13 -5.48 -20.42
CA ILE A 44 9.11 -5.87 -19.00
C ILE A 44 7.85 -5.35 -18.29
N VAL A 45 7.51 -4.08 -18.51
CA VAL A 45 6.31 -3.44 -17.93
C VAL A 45 5.04 -4.14 -18.40
N GLU A 46 4.90 -4.39 -19.71
CA GLU A 46 3.71 -5.03 -20.27
C GLU A 46 3.59 -6.52 -19.93
N GLU A 47 4.71 -7.24 -19.94
CA GLU A 47 4.74 -8.67 -19.69
C GLU A 47 4.50 -8.98 -18.20
N ALA A 48 5.08 -8.21 -17.28
CA ALA A 48 4.85 -8.35 -15.84
C ALA A 48 3.37 -8.18 -15.48
N LEU A 49 2.66 -7.30 -16.20
CA LEU A 49 1.26 -6.96 -15.93
C LEU A 49 0.32 -8.17 -16.09
N LYS A 50 0.72 -9.16 -16.89
CA LYS A 50 -0.01 -10.43 -17.06
C LYS A 50 -0.02 -11.32 -15.81
N SER A 51 0.82 -11.01 -14.81
CA SER A 51 0.88 -11.75 -13.53
C SER A 51 -0.24 -11.40 -12.55
N ILE A 52 -1.04 -10.37 -12.86
CA ILE A 52 -2.15 -9.92 -12.01
C ILE A 52 -3.49 -9.91 -12.77
N PRO A 53 -4.63 -10.02 -12.08
CA PRO A 53 -5.95 -10.04 -12.72
C PRO A 53 -6.31 -8.73 -13.42
N LYS A 54 -6.83 -8.82 -14.65
CA LYS A 54 -7.25 -7.66 -15.46
C LYS A 54 -8.35 -6.81 -14.82
N GLN A 55 -9.15 -7.43 -13.95
CA GLN A 55 -10.28 -6.80 -13.27
C GLN A 55 -9.85 -5.96 -12.06
N SER A 56 -8.62 -6.12 -11.57
CA SER A 56 -8.09 -5.31 -10.46
C SER A 56 -7.98 -3.83 -10.85
N ASN A 57 -8.07 -2.94 -9.86
CA ASN A 57 -7.85 -1.51 -10.12
C ASN A 57 -6.37 -1.28 -10.43
N TYR A 58 -5.48 -2.00 -9.74
CA TYR A 58 -4.05 -1.95 -10.00
C TYR A 58 -3.72 -2.23 -11.46
N TYR A 59 -4.22 -3.34 -12.03
CA TYR A 59 -4.00 -3.66 -13.45
C TYR A 59 -4.48 -2.53 -14.36
N GLN A 60 -5.70 -2.05 -14.14
CA GLN A 60 -6.30 -1.01 -14.99
C GLN A 60 -5.53 0.31 -14.91
N CYS A 61 -5.02 0.66 -13.73
CA CYS A 61 -4.19 1.84 -13.52
C CYS A 61 -2.89 1.76 -14.33
N ILE A 62 -2.17 0.64 -14.23
CA ILE A 62 -0.94 0.45 -15.00
C ILE A 62 -1.22 0.40 -16.50
N ALA A 63 -2.31 -0.26 -16.93
CA ALA A 63 -2.71 -0.30 -18.33
C ALA A 63 -3.00 1.10 -18.89
N ASP A 64 -3.62 1.99 -18.11
CA ASP A 64 -3.80 3.38 -18.49
C ASP A 64 -2.46 4.10 -18.66
N MET A 65 -1.48 3.87 -17.77
CA MET A 65 -0.16 4.52 -17.88
C MET A 65 0.60 4.08 -19.13
N ILE A 66 0.53 2.79 -19.47
CA ILE A 66 1.07 2.25 -20.73
C ILE A 66 0.39 2.91 -21.93
N GLN A 67 -0.94 3.08 -21.87
CA GLN A 67 -1.70 3.74 -22.92
C GLN A 67 -1.31 5.22 -23.05
N CYS A 68 -1.20 5.97 -21.95
CA CYS A 68 -0.75 7.36 -21.96
C CYS A 68 0.65 7.50 -22.59
N TYR A 69 1.57 6.58 -22.27
CA TYR A 69 2.89 6.55 -22.87
C TYR A 69 2.84 6.32 -24.38
N ARG A 70 2.01 5.39 -24.86
CA ARG A 70 1.84 5.13 -26.31
C ARG A 70 1.24 6.32 -27.06
N GLU A 71 0.34 7.06 -26.42
CA GLU A 71 -0.30 8.24 -27.01
C GLU A 71 0.64 9.45 -27.07
N ASP A 72 1.43 9.66 -26.01
CA ASP A 72 2.39 10.77 -25.94
C ASP A 72 3.64 10.35 -25.13
N PRO A 73 4.66 9.76 -25.79
CA PRO A 73 5.84 9.21 -25.12
C PRO A 73 6.84 10.28 -24.66
N ASN A 74 6.51 11.58 -24.82
CA ASN A 74 7.40 12.69 -24.45
C ASN A 74 6.82 13.56 -23.32
N ASP A 75 5.56 13.38 -22.95
CA ASP A 75 4.92 14.14 -21.88
C ASP A 75 4.51 13.26 -20.69
N TRP A 76 5.48 12.93 -19.83
CA TRP A 76 5.23 12.18 -18.61
C TRP A 76 4.28 12.91 -17.64
N LYS A 77 4.22 14.25 -17.71
CA LYS A 77 3.35 15.05 -16.83
C LYS A 77 1.88 14.87 -17.19
N LYS A 78 1.59 14.66 -18.47
CA LYS A 78 0.25 14.29 -18.93
C LYS A 78 -0.18 12.93 -18.37
N ALA A 79 0.68 11.92 -18.43
CA ALA A 79 0.41 10.61 -17.81
C ALA A 79 0.21 10.73 -16.29
N TRP A 80 1.08 11.49 -15.62
CA TRP A 80 0.94 11.80 -14.19
C TRP A 80 -0.40 12.47 -13.87
N PHE A 81 -0.83 13.46 -14.65
CA PHE A 81 -2.10 14.15 -14.42
C PHE A 81 -3.31 13.21 -14.59
N GLU A 82 -3.30 12.34 -15.60
CA GLU A 82 -4.37 11.34 -15.76
C GLU A 82 -4.35 10.30 -14.64
N ALA A 83 -3.16 9.90 -14.16
CA ALA A 83 -3.04 9.06 -12.96
C ALA A 83 -3.71 9.71 -11.74
N GLN A 84 -3.35 10.97 -11.49
CA GLN A 84 -3.87 11.76 -10.37
C GLN A 84 -5.39 11.90 -10.41
N LYS A 85 -5.94 12.13 -11.59
CA LYS A 85 -7.37 12.34 -11.80
C LYS A 85 -8.21 11.09 -11.61
N LYS A 86 -7.68 9.91 -11.98
CA LYS A 86 -8.47 8.67 -12.04
C LYS A 86 -8.20 7.71 -10.89
N TRP A 87 -7.01 7.75 -10.28
CA TRP A 87 -6.52 6.65 -9.43
C TRP A 87 -6.11 7.07 -8.00
N THR A 88 -6.48 8.27 -7.54
CA THR A 88 -6.09 8.79 -6.21
C THR A 88 -7.21 8.76 -5.16
N SER A 89 -8.37 8.20 -5.49
CA SER A 89 -9.49 8.09 -4.56
C SER A 89 -9.43 6.77 -3.82
N ASP A 90 -9.26 6.83 -2.51
CA ASP A 90 -9.27 5.65 -1.63
C ASP A 90 -10.70 5.33 -1.14
N ILE A 91 -10.96 4.05 -0.91
CA ILE A 91 -12.21 3.55 -0.30
C ILE A 91 -11.96 2.71 0.98
N GLY A 92 -10.76 2.15 1.14
CA GLY A 92 -10.44 1.18 2.18
C GLY A 92 -9.70 1.78 3.37
N CYS A 93 -8.73 2.66 3.14
CA CYS A 93 -7.93 3.27 4.19
C CYS A 93 -8.67 4.49 4.79
N PRO A 94 -9.07 4.45 6.08
CA PRO A 94 -9.80 5.56 6.70
C PRO A 94 -9.08 6.91 6.63
N ASP A 95 -7.76 6.90 6.68
CA ASP A 95 -6.95 8.13 6.56
C ASP A 95 -7.05 8.76 5.16
N GLY A 96 -7.30 7.96 4.12
CA GLY A 96 -7.37 8.40 2.72
C GLY A 96 -8.77 8.62 2.15
N VAL A 97 -9.82 8.05 2.73
CA VAL A 97 -11.19 8.27 2.21
C VAL A 97 -11.57 9.75 2.29
N PHE A 98 -11.89 10.32 1.13
CA PHE A 98 -12.22 11.74 0.91
C PHE A 98 -11.14 12.73 1.37
N MET A 99 -9.90 12.28 1.52
CA MET A 99 -8.76 13.09 1.91
C MET A 99 -7.61 12.89 0.93
N PRO A 100 -6.70 13.89 0.80
CA PRO A 100 -5.43 13.65 0.11
C PRO A 100 -4.68 12.52 0.81
N PHE A 101 -4.29 11.50 0.05
CA PHE A 101 -3.57 10.34 0.54
C PHE A 101 -2.38 10.04 -0.35
N ASN A 102 -1.26 9.64 0.24
CA ASN A 102 0.03 9.53 -0.45
C ASN A 102 0.71 8.17 -0.26
N ILE A 103 0.02 7.19 0.32
CA ILE A 103 0.57 5.85 0.58
C ILE A 103 -0.43 4.80 0.07
N ASP A 104 -0.65 4.78 -1.24
CA ASP A 104 -1.49 3.78 -1.92
C ASP A 104 -0.69 3.01 -2.97
N ALA A 105 -0.85 1.70 -3.00
CA ALA A 105 -0.10 0.82 -3.89
C ALA A 105 -0.40 1.11 -5.36
N THR A 106 -1.66 1.42 -5.71
CA THR A 106 -2.10 1.60 -7.09
C THR A 106 -1.42 2.83 -7.71
N ILE A 107 -1.50 3.98 -7.05
CA ILE A 107 -0.88 5.22 -7.56
C ILE A 107 0.66 5.15 -7.53
N ASN A 108 1.24 4.53 -6.50
CA ASN A 108 2.68 4.31 -6.43
C ASN A 108 3.18 3.41 -7.58
N GLY A 109 2.42 2.37 -7.92
CA GLY A 109 2.65 1.53 -9.10
C GLY A 109 2.67 2.34 -10.40
N ALA A 110 1.72 3.27 -10.56
CA ALA A 110 1.68 4.17 -11.71
C ALA A 110 2.98 4.99 -11.82
N TYR A 111 3.50 5.50 -10.71
CA TYR A 111 4.69 6.34 -10.69
C TYR A 111 5.98 5.56 -11.00
N ILE A 112 6.06 4.30 -10.57
CA ILE A 112 7.13 3.38 -11.00
C ILE A 112 7.10 3.23 -12.53
N VAL A 113 5.92 2.95 -13.10
CA VAL A 113 5.76 2.71 -14.55
C VAL A 113 6.00 3.98 -15.37
N ILE A 114 5.51 5.14 -14.92
CA ILE A 114 5.81 6.43 -15.57
C ILE A 114 7.33 6.66 -15.59
N GLY A 115 8.02 6.46 -14.47
CA GLY A 115 9.48 6.58 -14.41
C GLY A 115 10.20 5.64 -15.38
N LEU A 116 9.82 4.37 -15.42
CA LEU A 116 10.43 3.36 -16.28
C LEU A 116 10.22 3.65 -17.79
N LEU A 117 8.99 3.96 -18.20
CA LEU A 117 8.65 4.19 -19.60
C LEU A 117 9.21 5.52 -20.11
N TYR A 118 8.98 6.60 -19.38
CA TYR A 118 9.41 7.94 -19.81
C TYR A 118 10.88 8.23 -19.54
N GLY A 119 11.52 7.47 -18.65
CA GLY A 119 12.97 7.46 -18.46
C GLY A 119 13.72 6.85 -19.64
N LYS A 120 13.06 6.04 -20.49
CA LYS A 120 13.61 5.49 -21.74
C LYS A 120 14.96 4.79 -21.57
N GLY A 121 15.14 4.12 -20.44
CA GLY A 121 16.38 3.41 -20.07
C GLY A 121 17.50 4.32 -19.54
N ASP A 122 17.32 5.64 -19.49
CA ASP A 122 18.25 6.53 -18.78
C ASP A 122 18.01 6.42 -17.26
N TYR A 123 19.06 6.04 -16.53
CA TYR A 123 18.98 5.77 -15.10
C TYR A 123 18.63 7.03 -14.29
N GLY A 124 19.20 8.19 -14.67
CA GLY A 124 18.94 9.44 -13.97
C GLY A 124 17.55 9.99 -14.24
N ALA A 125 17.09 9.94 -15.49
CA ALA A 125 15.75 10.35 -15.87
C ALA A 125 14.67 9.46 -15.23
N THR A 126 14.92 8.14 -15.16
CA THR A 126 14.01 7.19 -14.49
C THR A 126 13.81 7.56 -13.02
N ILE A 127 14.90 7.86 -12.31
CA ILE A 127 14.86 8.31 -10.91
C ILE A 127 14.19 9.69 -10.80
N ASP A 128 14.60 10.68 -11.61
CA ASP A 128 14.06 12.04 -11.55
C ASP A 128 12.55 12.06 -11.75
N ILE A 129 12.06 11.37 -12.78
CA ILE A 129 10.64 11.34 -13.13
C ILE A 129 9.83 10.66 -12.03
N SER A 130 10.20 9.44 -11.63
CA SER A 130 9.47 8.70 -10.58
C SER A 130 9.49 9.42 -9.22
N THR A 131 10.58 10.12 -8.89
CA THR A 131 10.64 10.99 -7.70
C THR A 131 9.67 12.17 -7.81
N ARG A 132 9.62 12.82 -8.98
CA ARG A 132 8.82 14.04 -9.20
C ARG A 132 7.33 13.78 -9.39
N CYS A 133 6.92 12.54 -9.65
CA CYS A 133 5.52 12.14 -9.54
C CYS A 133 4.97 12.34 -8.10
N GLY A 134 5.84 12.33 -7.09
CA GLY A 134 5.53 12.70 -5.70
C GLY A 134 5.05 11.53 -4.84
N TYR A 135 4.30 11.87 -3.78
CA TYR A 135 3.82 10.93 -2.76
C TYR A 135 4.94 10.15 -2.06
N ASP A 136 4.89 8.83 -2.07
CA ASP A 136 5.82 7.91 -1.41
C ASP A 136 7.15 7.84 -2.19
N SER A 137 7.86 8.97 -2.19
CA SER A 137 8.97 9.23 -3.11
C SER A 137 10.28 8.51 -2.76
N ASP A 138 10.33 7.74 -1.68
CA ASP A 138 11.44 6.82 -1.42
C ASP A 138 11.22 5.47 -2.15
N CYS A 139 10.02 4.90 -2.08
CA CYS A 139 9.75 3.57 -2.62
C CYS A 139 9.64 3.53 -4.15
N ASN A 140 9.03 4.56 -4.76
CA ASN A 140 8.78 4.63 -6.20
C ASN A 140 10.09 4.69 -7.03
N PRO A 141 10.99 5.67 -6.82
CA PRO A 141 12.26 5.69 -7.52
C PRO A 141 13.18 4.53 -7.14
N ALA A 142 13.15 4.04 -5.90
CA ALA A 142 13.92 2.86 -5.53
C ALA A 142 13.51 1.61 -6.33
N ASN A 143 12.21 1.37 -6.50
CA ASN A 143 11.73 0.26 -7.31
C ASN A 143 12.06 0.46 -8.80
N ALA A 144 11.80 1.64 -9.37
CA ALA A 144 12.09 1.92 -10.77
C ALA A 144 13.60 1.77 -11.07
N ALA A 145 14.45 2.36 -10.24
CA ALA A 145 15.90 2.28 -10.37
C ALA A 145 16.43 0.87 -10.17
N GLY A 146 15.89 0.09 -9.22
CA GLY A 146 16.31 -1.27 -8.99
C GLY A 146 15.92 -2.22 -10.13
N ILE A 147 14.73 -2.06 -10.71
CA ILE A 147 14.30 -2.81 -11.91
C ILE A 147 15.21 -2.49 -13.10
N LEU A 148 15.41 -1.19 -13.38
CA LEU A 148 16.30 -0.76 -14.46
C LEU A 148 17.75 -1.19 -14.22
N GLY A 149 18.24 -1.07 -12.98
CA GLY A 149 19.58 -1.49 -12.56
C GLY A 149 19.80 -2.99 -12.75
N THR A 150 18.80 -3.81 -12.43
CA THR A 150 18.81 -5.26 -12.69
C THR A 150 18.95 -5.54 -14.18
N MET A 151 18.21 -4.80 -15.01
CA MET A 151 18.20 -4.96 -16.46
C MET A 151 19.54 -4.56 -17.11
N ILE A 152 20.14 -3.45 -16.68
CA ILE A 152 21.34 -2.91 -17.33
C ILE A 152 22.65 -3.47 -16.75
N GLY A 153 22.66 -3.91 -15.49
CA GLY A 153 23.84 -4.34 -14.76
C GLY A 153 24.46 -3.23 -13.90
N TYR A 154 25.05 -3.61 -12.77
CA TYR A 154 25.60 -2.68 -11.77
C TYR A 154 26.75 -1.79 -12.31
N ASP A 155 27.53 -2.32 -13.24
CA ASP A 155 28.62 -1.61 -13.92
C ASP A 155 28.13 -0.44 -14.78
N LYS A 156 26.91 -0.54 -15.32
CA LYS A 156 26.29 0.52 -16.15
C LYS A 156 25.55 1.59 -15.34
N ILE A 157 25.38 1.40 -14.03
CA ILE A 157 24.80 2.44 -13.17
C ILE A 157 25.81 3.60 -13.06
N PRO A 158 25.42 4.85 -13.40
CA PRO A 158 26.33 5.99 -13.36
C PRO A 158 26.91 6.22 -11.96
N ALA A 159 28.20 6.55 -11.88
CA ALA A 159 28.90 6.75 -10.61
C ALA A 159 28.24 7.79 -9.70
N TYR A 160 27.59 8.81 -10.28
CA TYR A 160 26.81 9.81 -9.54
C TYR A 160 25.76 9.19 -8.60
N TRP A 161 25.06 8.16 -9.07
CA TRP A 161 23.99 7.49 -8.32
C TRP A 161 24.48 6.44 -7.33
N LYS A 162 25.78 6.15 -7.31
CA LYS A 162 26.40 5.19 -6.37
C LYS A 162 27.15 5.88 -5.23
N GLN A 163 27.16 7.22 -5.22
CA GLN A 163 27.92 7.98 -4.23
C GLN A 163 27.41 7.72 -2.80
N GLY A 164 28.33 7.45 -1.88
CA GLY A 164 28.02 7.28 -0.46
C GLY A 164 27.64 5.86 -0.05
N LEU A 165 27.40 4.93 -1.00
CA LEU A 165 27.16 3.51 -0.69
C LEU A 165 28.34 2.90 0.09
N ASP A 166 29.56 3.21 -0.34
CA ASP A 166 30.82 2.80 0.31
C ASP A 166 30.91 3.18 1.80
N LYS A 167 30.16 4.19 2.24
CA LYS A 167 30.15 4.65 3.63
C LYS A 167 29.11 3.95 4.50
N VAL A 168 28.12 3.31 3.89
CA VAL A 168 26.96 2.74 4.58
C VAL A 168 26.81 1.24 4.38
N GLU A 169 27.50 0.65 3.41
CA GLU A 169 27.35 -0.76 3.04
C GLU A 169 27.62 -1.75 4.17
N ASP A 170 28.59 -1.41 5.03
CA ASP A 170 28.99 -2.19 6.20
C ASP A 170 28.28 -1.78 7.50
N LEU A 171 27.51 -0.69 7.49
CA LEU A 171 26.80 -0.25 8.67
C LEU A 171 25.58 -1.13 8.91
N ASN A 172 25.44 -1.64 10.14
CA ASN A 172 24.25 -2.36 10.54
C ASN A 172 23.05 -1.41 10.63
N PHE A 173 21.89 -1.82 10.12
CA PHE A 173 20.63 -1.16 10.37
C PHE A 173 20.33 -1.16 11.87
N ALA A 174 19.77 -0.04 12.36
CA ALA A 174 19.47 0.15 13.78
C ALA A 174 18.70 -1.04 14.36
N HIS A 175 19.16 -1.52 15.52
CA HIS A 175 18.56 -2.66 16.25
C HIS A 175 18.66 -4.02 15.54
N THR A 176 19.52 -4.17 14.53
CA THR A 176 19.77 -5.44 13.83
C THR A 176 21.25 -5.72 13.67
N GLU A 177 21.60 -6.94 13.27
CA GLU A 177 22.93 -7.30 12.79
C GLU A 177 23.03 -7.27 11.25
N MET A 178 22.01 -6.76 10.56
CA MET A 178 21.95 -6.72 9.10
C MET A 178 22.60 -5.44 8.58
N SER A 179 23.48 -5.55 7.59
CA SER A 179 24.01 -4.44 6.79
C SER A 179 23.57 -4.60 5.33
N LEU A 180 23.81 -3.60 4.47
CA LEU A 180 23.50 -3.73 3.04
C LEU A 180 24.28 -4.89 2.41
N ASN A 181 25.57 -5.05 2.72
CA ASN A 181 26.37 -6.18 2.23
C ASN A 181 25.75 -7.54 2.61
N LYS A 182 25.30 -7.69 3.87
CA LYS A 182 24.60 -8.92 4.31
C LYS A 182 23.25 -9.11 3.62
N VAL A 183 22.53 -8.04 3.32
CA VAL A 183 21.29 -8.10 2.53
C VAL A 183 21.58 -8.57 1.11
N TYR A 184 22.64 -8.08 0.47
CA TYR A 184 23.04 -8.49 -0.89
C TYR A 184 23.41 -9.98 -0.93
N GLU A 185 24.25 -10.44 -0.01
CA GLU A 185 24.65 -11.85 0.12
C GLU A 185 23.43 -12.75 0.36
N THR A 186 22.56 -12.34 1.28
CA THR A 186 21.34 -13.09 1.62
C THR A 186 20.38 -13.15 0.42
N GLY A 187 20.20 -12.03 -0.28
CA GLY A 187 19.37 -11.93 -1.48
C GLY A 187 19.87 -12.81 -2.61
N LEU A 188 21.17 -12.76 -2.90
CA LEU A 188 21.82 -13.60 -3.92
C LEU A 188 21.69 -15.08 -3.59
N ARG A 189 21.92 -15.47 -2.33
CA ARG A 189 21.74 -16.86 -1.88
C ARG A 189 20.30 -17.33 -2.07
N HIS A 190 19.31 -16.55 -1.62
CA HIS A 190 17.89 -16.89 -1.79
C HIS A 190 17.50 -16.96 -3.28
N ALA A 191 17.96 -16.02 -4.11
CA ALA A 191 17.71 -16.04 -5.54
C ALA A 191 18.30 -17.31 -6.19
N GLY A 192 19.54 -17.67 -5.85
CA GLY A 192 20.20 -18.90 -6.30
C GLY A 192 19.42 -20.17 -5.91
N GLU A 193 19.03 -20.29 -4.64
CA GLU A 193 18.20 -21.41 -4.17
C GLU A 193 16.87 -21.49 -4.94
N MET A 194 16.22 -20.35 -5.18
CA MET A 194 14.98 -20.28 -5.94
C MET A 194 15.16 -20.69 -7.40
N ILE A 195 16.27 -20.32 -8.03
CA ILE A 195 16.64 -20.74 -9.40
C ILE A 195 16.74 -22.27 -9.48
N VAL A 196 17.50 -22.90 -8.57
CA VAL A 196 17.64 -24.37 -8.54
C VAL A 196 16.28 -25.05 -8.32
N ARG A 197 15.50 -24.58 -7.34
CA ARG A 197 14.18 -25.17 -7.00
C ARG A 197 13.19 -25.15 -8.17
N ASN A 198 13.35 -24.21 -9.11
CA ASN A 198 12.48 -24.03 -10.26
C ASN A 198 13.09 -24.56 -11.57
N GLY A 199 14.10 -25.43 -11.47
CA GLY A 199 14.69 -26.12 -12.63
C GLY A 199 15.71 -25.29 -13.41
N GLY A 200 16.22 -24.21 -12.82
CA GLY A 200 17.41 -23.51 -13.27
C GLY A 200 18.70 -24.17 -12.76
N ARG A 201 19.84 -23.53 -13.02
CA ARG A 201 21.16 -24.06 -12.65
C ARG A 201 22.12 -22.95 -12.24
N LEU A 202 23.04 -23.28 -11.33
CA LEU A 202 24.15 -22.45 -10.90
C LEU A 202 25.46 -23.15 -11.30
N ASP A 203 26.38 -22.39 -11.90
CA ASP A 203 27.73 -22.86 -12.27
C ASP A 203 28.75 -21.74 -12.00
N GLY A 204 29.36 -21.77 -10.81
CA GLY A 204 30.15 -20.65 -10.30
C GLY A 204 29.31 -19.37 -10.23
N ASP A 205 29.75 -18.32 -10.93
CA ASP A 205 29.07 -17.02 -11.01
C ASP A 205 28.01 -16.96 -12.13
N MET A 206 27.78 -18.07 -12.85
CA MET A 206 26.79 -18.14 -13.92
C MET A 206 25.47 -18.72 -13.43
N PHE A 207 24.38 -17.98 -13.67
CA PHE A 207 23.02 -18.39 -13.33
C PHE A 207 22.22 -18.67 -14.60
N THR A 208 21.65 -19.87 -14.71
CA THR A 208 20.70 -20.22 -15.78
C THR A 208 19.29 -20.17 -15.21
N ILE A 209 18.51 -19.17 -15.62
CA ILE A 209 17.13 -18.96 -15.17
C ILE A 209 16.18 -19.55 -16.21
N LYS A 210 15.26 -20.41 -15.78
CA LYS A 210 14.20 -20.91 -16.66
C LYS A 210 13.15 -19.81 -16.87
N TYR A 211 12.92 -19.45 -18.13
CA TYR A 211 11.83 -18.54 -18.47
C TYR A 211 10.48 -19.17 -18.12
N GLN A 212 9.56 -18.35 -17.62
CA GLN A 212 8.19 -18.72 -17.32
C GLN A 212 7.31 -17.68 -17.99
N GLN A 213 6.31 -18.12 -18.73
CA GLN A 213 5.28 -17.21 -19.25
C GLN A 213 4.41 -16.76 -18.07
N PRO A 214 4.17 -15.46 -17.87
CA PRO A 214 3.39 -14.98 -16.73
C PRO A 214 1.96 -15.49 -16.75
N GLU A 215 1.49 -15.92 -15.58
CA GLU A 215 0.12 -16.33 -15.32
C GLU A 215 -0.48 -15.48 -14.21
N PRO A 216 -1.74 -15.04 -14.33
CA PRO A 216 -2.35 -14.20 -13.32
C PRO A 216 -2.62 -14.99 -12.04
N VAL A 217 -2.30 -14.38 -10.90
CA VAL A 217 -2.78 -14.87 -9.60
C VAL A 217 -4.32 -14.76 -9.50
N PRO A 218 -4.97 -15.45 -8.55
CA PRO A 218 -6.42 -15.36 -8.36
C PRO A 218 -6.91 -13.92 -8.14
N PHE A 219 -8.14 -13.63 -8.58
CA PHE A 219 -8.77 -12.36 -8.31
C PHE A 219 -9.35 -12.28 -6.90
N GLU A 220 -8.90 -11.27 -6.18
CA GLU A 220 -9.30 -10.79 -4.88
C GLU A 220 -9.58 -9.28 -4.94
N LYS A 221 -10.65 -8.83 -4.28
CA LYS A 221 -11.01 -7.42 -4.15
C LYS A 221 -11.49 -7.11 -2.75
N SER A 222 -10.81 -6.16 -2.10
CA SER A 222 -11.23 -5.62 -0.80
C SER A 222 -12.41 -4.67 -0.97
N PHE A 223 -13.31 -4.65 0.02
CA PHE A 223 -14.46 -3.72 0.10
C PHE A 223 -15.38 -3.76 -1.13
N GLU A 224 -15.51 -4.91 -1.80
CA GLU A 224 -16.37 -5.03 -2.97
C GLU A 224 -17.83 -4.70 -2.62
N GLY A 225 -18.44 -3.84 -3.45
CA GLY A 225 -19.82 -3.40 -3.26
C GLY A 225 -20.02 -2.39 -2.13
N LEU A 226 -18.96 -1.93 -1.46
CA LEU A 226 -19.02 -0.85 -0.48
C LEU A 226 -18.52 0.46 -1.10
N TYR A 227 -19.26 1.52 -0.88
CA TYR A 227 -18.96 2.85 -1.38
C TYR A 227 -18.92 3.82 -0.21
N PRO A 228 -17.82 4.57 0.01
CA PRO A 228 -17.86 5.66 0.97
C PRO A 228 -18.86 6.71 0.48
N VAL A 229 -19.68 7.23 1.38
CA VAL A 229 -20.74 8.21 1.06
C VAL A 229 -20.63 9.49 1.86
N GLU A 230 -20.05 9.43 3.07
CA GLU A 230 -19.84 10.61 3.90
C GLU A 230 -18.57 10.45 4.75
N ARG A 231 -17.88 11.55 5.00
CA ARG A 231 -16.90 11.68 6.07
C ARG A 231 -17.26 12.92 6.88
N ARG A 232 -17.46 12.76 8.19
CA ARG A 232 -17.84 13.87 9.06
C ARG A 232 -17.22 13.76 10.44
N ARG A 233 -16.90 14.92 11.02
CA ARG A 233 -16.27 15.00 12.34
C ARG A 233 -17.28 14.73 13.46
N ILE A 234 -17.00 13.74 14.32
CA ILE A 234 -17.69 13.56 15.60
C ILE A 234 -17.11 14.52 16.65
N GLY A 235 -15.78 14.58 16.73
CA GLY A 235 -15.03 15.57 17.51
C GLY A 235 -15.35 15.59 19.01
N SER A 236 -15.87 14.51 19.56
CA SER A 236 -16.28 14.38 20.97
C SER A 236 -15.22 13.63 21.78
N SER A 237 -15.15 13.89 23.08
CA SER A 237 -14.24 13.18 24.00
C SER A 237 -15.02 12.45 25.08
N LEU A 238 -14.74 11.15 25.20
CA LEU A 238 -15.16 10.35 26.34
C LEU A 238 -14.19 10.63 27.49
N THR A 239 -14.71 11.01 28.64
CA THR A 239 -13.98 11.37 29.85
C THR A 239 -14.68 10.75 31.06
N ARG A 240 -14.10 10.90 32.26
CA ARG A 240 -14.77 10.51 33.50
C ARG A 240 -16.17 11.10 33.66
N LYS A 241 -16.38 12.35 33.21
CA LYS A 241 -17.66 13.07 33.36
C LYS A 241 -18.65 12.77 32.23
N ASN A 242 -18.15 12.57 31.02
CA ASN A 242 -18.96 12.24 29.85
C ASN A 242 -18.48 10.92 29.26
N ARG A 243 -19.16 9.83 29.59
CA ARG A 243 -18.73 8.46 29.22
C ARG A 243 -19.47 7.90 28.02
N GLU A 244 -20.30 8.70 27.36
CA GLU A 244 -21.11 8.23 26.24
C GLU A 244 -21.04 9.20 25.06
N VAL A 245 -20.95 8.64 23.86
CA VAL A 245 -21.14 9.37 22.61
C VAL A 245 -22.02 8.52 21.70
N THR A 246 -23.01 9.16 21.08
CA THR A 246 -23.91 8.52 20.14
C THR A 246 -23.93 9.30 18.84
N PHE A 247 -23.93 8.59 17.72
CA PHE A 247 -24.12 9.15 16.39
C PHE A 247 -24.92 8.19 15.53
N LYS A 248 -25.50 8.72 14.46
CA LYS A 248 -26.25 7.94 13.47
C LYS A 248 -25.48 7.91 12.17
N ILE A 249 -25.58 6.80 11.47
CA ILE A 249 -25.17 6.71 10.06
C ILE A 249 -26.39 6.35 9.23
N ASN A 250 -26.37 6.66 7.94
CA ASN A 250 -27.36 6.16 7.00
C ASN A 250 -26.66 5.37 5.89
N GLY A 251 -26.41 4.09 6.15
CA GLY A 251 -25.60 3.24 5.29
C GLY A 251 -25.53 1.81 5.78
N SER A 252 -24.64 1.03 5.18
CA SER A 252 -24.37 -0.37 5.51
C SER A 252 -22.99 -0.58 6.12
N GLY A 253 -22.23 0.48 6.38
CA GLY A 253 -21.00 0.37 7.14
C GLY A 253 -20.50 1.69 7.68
N PHE A 254 -19.58 1.60 8.64
CA PHE A 254 -18.88 2.76 9.16
C PHE A 254 -17.48 2.39 9.68
N VAL A 255 -16.63 3.41 9.74
CA VAL A 255 -15.38 3.41 10.50
C VAL A 255 -15.35 4.65 11.36
N LEU A 256 -15.08 4.50 12.67
CA LEU A 256 -14.88 5.62 13.57
C LEU A 256 -13.39 5.72 13.94
N GLY A 257 -12.75 6.77 13.47
CA GLY A 257 -11.39 7.13 13.87
C GLY A 257 -11.35 7.70 15.29
N GLY A 258 -10.17 7.62 15.91
CA GLY A 258 -9.94 8.17 17.24
C GLY A 258 -8.82 7.48 17.98
N ARG A 259 -8.60 7.88 19.23
CA ARG A 259 -7.50 7.36 20.05
C ARG A 259 -7.72 7.57 21.55
N ALA A 260 -7.08 6.74 22.36
CA ALA A 260 -6.92 7.03 23.78
C ALA A 260 -5.79 8.03 24.00
N MET A 261 -6.00 8.95 24.94
CA MET A 261 -5.06 10.00 25.31
C MET A 261 -4.88 10.00 26.82
N LYS A 262 -3.68 10.39 27.26
CA LYS A 262 -3.33 10.59 28.66
C LYS A 262 -2.59 11.91 28.84
N ASN A 263 -2.61 12.46 30.04
CA ASN A 263 -1.69 13.53 30.41
C ASN A 263 -0.25 13.00 30.46
N ASN A 264 0.73 13.83 30.10
CA ASN A 264 2.13 13.41 29.86
C ASN A 264 2.77 12.59 30.99
N ASN A 265 2.41 12.85 32.26
CA ASN A 265 3.03 12.21 33.42
C ASN A 265 2.32 10.91 33.88
N LEU A 266 1.33 10.43 33.14
CA LEU A 266 0.55 9.26 33.51
C LEU A 266 1.11 7.99 32.85
N PRO A 267 1.03 6.83 33.53
CA PRO A 267 1.42 5.55 32.93
C PRO A 267 0.47 5.18 31.79
N ASP A 268 0.95 4.33 30.88
CA ASP A 268 0.08 3.77 29.84
C ASP A 268 -0.94 2.80 30.43
N VAL A 269 -2.16 2.90 29.93
CA VAL A 269 -3.29 2.04 30.32
C VAL A 269 -4.05 1.59 29.09
N VAL A 270 -4.86 0.56 29.27
CA VAL A 270 -5.83 0.12 28.27
C VAL A 270 -7.21 0.55 28.73
N LEU A 271 -7.79 1.52 28.03
CA LEU A 271 -9.18 1.93 28.26
C LEU A 271 -10.11 0.98 27.50
N GLU A 272 -11.35 0.84 27.96
CA GLU A 272 -12.35 0.00 27.32
C GLU A 272 -13.61 0.78 26.96
N ILE A 273 -14.09 0.58 25.73
CA ILE A 273 -15.37 1.07 25.25
C ILE A 273 -16.27 -0.10 24.89
N GLU A 274 -17.51 -0.05 25.34
CA GLU A 274 -18.59 -0.89 24.84
C GLU A 274 -19.22 -0.18 23.64
N VAL A 275 -19.24 -0.86 22.50
CA VAL A 275 -19.84 -0.34 21.27
C VAL A 275 -21.18 -1.03 21.08
N TYR A 276 -22.23 -0.23 20.95
CA TYR A 276 -23.58 -0.69 20.69
C TYR A 276 -24.02 -0.25 19.30
N ILE A 277 -24.64 -1.16 18.55
CA ILE A 277 -25.25 -0.91 17.25
C ILE A 277 -26.74 -1.22 17.37
N ASN A 278 -27.58 -0.21 17.15
CA ASN A 278 -29.04 -0.30 17.30
C ASN A 278 -29.47 -0.85 18.68
N GLY A 279 -28.73 -0.47 19.73
CA GLY A 279 -28.99 -0.89 21.11
C GLY A 279 -28.42 -2.25 21.51
N ASN A 280 -27.90 -3.04 20.55
CA ASN A 280 -27.27 -4.33 20.83
C ASN A 280 -25.76 -4.16 21.01
N LEU A 281 -25.17 -4.82 22.01
CA LEU A 281 -23.73 -4.83 22.20
C LEU A 281 -23.07 -5.52 20.99
N TYR A 282 -22.19 -4.78 20.31
CA TYR A 282 -21.43 -5.23 19.15
C TYR A 282 -20.04 -5.71 19.56
N GLU A 283 -19.28 -4.87 20.27
CA GLU A 283 -17.96 -5.23 20.77
C GLU A 283 -17.62 -4.52 22.08
N VAL A 284 -16.60 -5.04 22.77
CA VAL A 284 -15.89 -4.32 23.83
C VAL A 284 -14.47 -4.07 23.32
N ALA A 285 -14.20 -2.87 22.84
CA ALA A 285 -12.91 -2.52 22.25
C ALA A 285 -11.92 -2.04 23.31
N LYS A 286 -10.71 -2.57 23.23
CA LYS A 286 -9.55 -2.14 24.03
C LYS A 286 -8.83 -1.03 23.28
N ILE A 287 -8.64 0.11 23.94
CA ILE A 287 -8.02 1.32 23.38
C ILE A 287 -6.80 1.69 24.24
N PRO A 288 -5.61 1.14 23.93
CA PRO A 288 -4.38 1.45 24.65
C PRO A 288 -3.95 2.90 24.44
N THR A 289 -3.39 3.53 25.47
CA THR A 289 -2.71 4.84 25.35
C THR A 289 -1.28 4.71 24.82
N ASP A 290 -0.69 3.52 24.88
CA ASP A 290 0.64 3.25 24.33
C ASP A 290 0.57 3.19 22.80
N ASN A 291 1.25 4.13 22.14
CA ASN A 291 1.29 4.24 20.69
C ASN A 291 1.82 2.97 19.99
N ARG A 292 2.62 2.13 20.65
CA ARG A 292 3.22 0.93 20.05
C ARG A 292 2.23 -0.22 19.90
N VAL A 293 1.19 -0.24 20.72
CA VAL A 293 0.13 -1.28 20.72
C VAL A 293 -1.25 -0.67 20.51
N ARG A 294 -1.29 0.57 19.97
CA ARG A 294 -2.52 1.31 19.76
C ARG A 294 -3.46 0.59 18.80
N ARG A 295 -4.76 0.79 18.99
CA ARG A 295 -5.78 0.51 17.99
C ARG A 295 -5.89 1.74 17.07
N HIS A 296 -5.80 1.55 15.75
CA HIS A 296 -5.79 2.65 14.79
C HIS A 296 -7.15 3.34 14.70
N GLU A 297 -8.22 2.56 14.63
CA GLU A 297 -9.61 3.02 14.66
C GLU A 297 -10.27 2.63 15.98
N LEU A 298 -11.18 3.45 16.50
CA LEU A 298 -11.89 3.09 17.73
C LEU A 298 -12.77 1.87 17.53
N THR A 299 -13.51 1.83 16.41
CA THR A 299 -14.43 0.75 16.04
C THR A 299 -14.82 0.90 14.57
N TRP A 300 -15.22 -0.21 13.94
CA TRP A 300 -15.76 -0.25 12.59
C TRP A 300 -16.73 -1.42 12.42
N ASN A 301 -17.61 -1.32 11.43
CA ASN A 301 -18.42 -2.43 10.95
C ASN A 301 -18.78 -2.16 9.48
N TYR A 302 -18.49 -3.10 8.57
CA TYR A 302 -18.72 -2.95 7.13
C TYR A 302 -19.90 -3.79 6.60
N ASP A 303 -20.62 -4.49 7.47
CA ASP A 303 -21.70 -5.41 7.08
C ASP A 303 -22.99 -5.17 7.88
N LEU A 304 -23.37 -3.90 7.97
CA LEU A 304 -24.68 -3.51 8.48
C LEU A 304 -25.75 -3.64 7.40
N LYS A 305 -27.00 -3.77 7.86
CA LYS A 305 -28.15 -3.58 6.98
C LYS A 305 -28.17 -2.11 6.54
N GLU A 306 -28.29 -1.91 5.23
CA GLU A 306 -28.43 -0.59 4.62
C GLU A 306 -29.61 0.18 5.26
N GLY A 307 -29.34 1.42 5.67
CA GLY A 307 -30.32 2.34 6.25
C GLY A 307 -29.80 3.05 7.50
N GLU A 308 -30.73 3.61 8.27
CA GLU A 308 -30.38 4.33 9.50
C GLU A 308 -29.91 3.34 10.58
N ASN A 309 -28.69 3.54 11.07
CA ASN A 309 -28.11 2.77 12.16
C ASN A 309 -27.63 3.72 13.26
N ASN A 310 -27.97 3.43 14.52
CA ASN A 310 -27.56 4.20 15.68
C ASN A 310 -26.37 3.53 16.38
N ILE A 311 -25.24 4.24 16.45
CA ILE A 311 -24.00 3.75 17.06
C ILE A 311 -23.78 4.51 18.36
N THR A 312 -23.58 3.77 19.46
CA THR A 312 -23.31 4.32 20.78
C THR A 312 -22.05 3.72 21.35
N LEU A 313 -21.09 4.56 21.74
CA LEU A 313 -19.89 4.16 22.47
C LEU A 313 -20.08 4.52 23.94
N LYS A 314 -19.91 3.55 24.84
CA LYS A 314 -19.93 3.74 26.29
C LYS A 314 -18.59 3.34 26.88
N ALA A 315 -17.86 4.31 27.42
CA ALA A 315 -16.63 4.02 28.14
C ALA A 315 -16.96 3.43 29.52
N LYS A 316 -16.33 2.31 29.88
CA LYS A 316 -16.55 1.65 31.18
C LYS A 316 -16.08 2.54 32.34
N GLU A 317 -14.77 2.68 32.45
CA GLU A 317 -14.10 3.54 33.43
C GLU A 317 -13.00 4.32 32.72
N ILE A 318 -12.97 5.64 32.96
CA ILE A 318 -11.91 6.53 32.49
C ILE A 318 -11.35 7.24 33.73
N PRO A 319 -10.11 6.93 34.16
CA PRO A 319 -9.49 7.62 35.28
C PRO A 319 -9.22 9.10 34.98
N ASP A 320 -9.04 9.91 36.03
CA ASP A 320 -8.69 11.33 35.86
C ASP A 320 -7.39 11.49 35.06
N GLY A 321 -7.40 12.42 34.11
CA GLY A 321 -6.26 12.67 33.22
C GLY A 321 -6.14 11.73 32.02
N TYR A 322 -7.10 10.82 31.84
CA TYR A 322 -7.28 10.01 30.63
C TYR A 322 -8.54 10.43 29.88
N ARG A 323 -8.55 10.19 28.56
CA ARG A 323 -9.74 10.40 27.70
C ARG A 323 -9.64 9.55 26.45
N ILE A 324 -10.77 9.33 25.78
CA ILE A 324 -10.82 8.78 24.42
C ILE A 324 -11.37 9.87 23.50
N GLU A 325 -10.58 10.27 22.52
CA GLU A 325 -10.94 11.27 21.52
C GLU A 325 -11.52 10.57 20.29
N THR A 326 -12.76 10.91 19.94
CA THR A 326 -13.34 10.54 18.65
C THR A 326 -12.93 11.55 17.58
N GLN A 327 -12.66 11.08 16.37
CA GLN A 327 -12.29 11.91 15.23
C GLN A 327 -13.43 11.90 14.20
N ASP A 328 -13.11 11.59 12.95
CA ASP A 328 -14.09 11.49 11.88
C ASP A 328 -14.73 10.10 11.90
N VAL A 329 -15.99 10.06 11.53
CA VAL A 329 -16.64 8.84 11.07
C VAL A 329 -16.72 8.87 9.55
N ILE A 330 -16.45 7.72 8.95
CA ILE A 330 -16.64 7.47 7.52
C ILE A 330 -17.82 6.52 7.39
N GLU A 331 -18.79 6.89 6.58
CA GLU A 331 -20.00 6.12 6.32
C GLU A 331 -19.91 5.45 4.96
N TYR A 332 -20.37 4.20 4.89
CA TYR A 332 -20.36 3.36 3.70
C TYR A 332 -21.78 2.91 3.34
N SER A 333 -22.05 2.79 2.05
CA SER A 333 -23.31 2.27 1.50
C SER A 333 -23.04 1.13 0.51
N LYS A 334 -23.99 0.20 0.41
CA LYS A 334 -24.06 -0.83 -0.64
C LYS A 334 -24.77 -0.29 -1.88
N ASN A 335 -25.46 0.84 -1.75
CA ASN A 335 -26.02 1.57 -2.88
C ASN A 335 -24.93 2.43 -3.48
N LYS A 336 -24.59 2.17 -4.75
CA LYS A 336 -23.60 2.97 -5.47
C LYS A 336 -24.05 4.43 -5.49
N PRO A 337 -23.31 5.37 -4.87
CA PRO A 337 -23.65 6.77 -4.96
C PRO A 337 -23.53 7.19 -6.42
N GLY A 338 -24.36 8.15 -6.83
CA GLY A 338 -24.16 8.84 -8.11
C GLY A 338 -22.78 9.49 -8.17
N LYS A 339 -22.46 10.17 -9.28
CA LYS A 339 -21.22 10.94 -9.37
C LYS A 339 -21.23 12.01 -8.26
N LEU A 340 -20.34 11.88 -7.28
CA LEU A 340 -20.15 12.89 -6.24
C LEU A 340 -19.53 14.12 -6.92
N ILE A 341 -20.29 15.20 -7.01
CA ILE A 341 -19.86 16.46 -7.65
C ILE A 341 -19.19 17.38 -6.62
N TYR A 342 -19.57 17.25 -5.35
CA TYR A 342 -19.03 17.98 -4.20
C TYR A 342 -18.96 17.05 -2.99
N TYR A 343 -18.05 17.37 -2.06
CA TYR A 343 -18.04 16.87 -0.69
C TYR A 343 -18.53 17.98 0.24
#